data_AF-A0A0E2AIC5-F1
#
_entry.id   AF-A0A0E2AIC5-F1
#
_cell.length_a   1.000
_cell.length_b   1.000
_cell.length_c   1.000
_cell.angle_alpha   90.00
_cell.angle_beta   90.00
_cell.angle_gamma   90.00
#
_symmetry.space_group_name_H-M   'P 1'
#
loop_
_entity.id
_entity.type
_entity.pdbx_description
1 polymer ?
#
loop_
_entity_poly.entity_id
_entity_poly.type
_entity_poly.pdbx_seq_one_letter_code
_entity_poly.pdbx_strand_id
1 'polypeptide(L)'
;ASSKTAEILSKQFGKADKVYITSNEGRNTRKFGKTFGRSETIQERDVIKPSEFLNLQVGEFAGLAVESNKPTFRTRFKQAQRPQPAELKKPDFSGSVSDYYKRVRYDINKMLEIGGTAGEYDRDTMKLNETKRNFFGVEY
;
A
#
# COMPACT_ATOMS: atom_id res chain seq x y z
N ALA A 1 5.00 -10.44 11.02
CA ALA A 1 4.22 -11.08 9.94
C ALA A 1 3.42 -12.23 10.54
N SER A 2 2.19 -12.48 10.06
CA SER A 2 1.35 -13.58 10.57
C SER A 2 1.64 -14.88 9.80
N SER A 3 1.75 -16.01 10.50
CA SER A 3 1.99 -17.34 9.90
C SER A 3 0.91 -17.71 8.87
N LYS A 4 -0.35 -17.38 9.16
CA LYS A 4 -1.49 -17.63 8.25
C LYS A 4 -1.36 -16.86 6.95
N THR A 5 -0.88 -15.62 7.00
CA THR A 5 -0.64 -14.81 5.80
C THR A 5 0.48 -15.40 4.97
N ALA A 6 1.57 -15.87 5.59
CA ALA A 6 2.68 -16.49 4.88
C ALA A 6 2.28 -17.80 4.17
N GLU A 7 1.41 -18.60 4.78
CA GLU A 7 0.85 -19.80 4.14
C GLU A 7 -0.02 -19.47 2.93
N ILE A 8 -0.89 -18.45 3.04
CA ILE A 8 -1.73 -18.00 1.93
C ILE A 8 -0.86 -17.48 0.78
N LEU A 9 0.14 -16.65 1.09
CA LEU A 9 1.08 -16.15 0.08
C LEU A 9 1.83 -17.29 -0.59
N SER A 10 2.37 -18.24 0.18
CA SER A 10 3.06 -19.41 -0.38
C SER A 10 2.20 -20.18 -1.39
N LYS A 11 0.91 -20.38 -1.09
CA LYS A 11 -0.03 -21.01 -2.01
C LYS A 11 -0.27 -20.21 -3.29
N GLN A 12 -0.22 -18.87 -3.24
CA GLN A 12 -0.38 -18.03 -4.44
C GLN A 12 0.78 -18.19 -5.44
N PHE A 13 1.98 -18.52 -4.97
CA PHE A 13 3.13 -18.79 -5.85
C PHE A 13 3.13 -20.23 -6.41
N GLY A 14 2.23 -21.08 -5.92
CA GLY A 14 2.08 -22.45 -6.38
C GLY A 14 3.25 -23.36 -5.98
N LYS A 15 3.34 -24.47 -6.71
CA LYS A 15 4.31 -25.53 -6.45
C LYS A 15 5.08 -25.89 -7.71
N ALA A 16 6.29 -26.39 -7.54
CA ALA A 16 7.14 -26.86 -8.61
C ALA A 16 7.85 -28.16 -8.18
N ASP A 17 8.09 -29.02 -9.17
CA ASP A 17 8.85 -30.24 -8.98
C ASP A 17 10.33 -29.93 -8.76
N LYS A 18 10.88 -30.46 -7.67
CA LYS A 18 12.31 -30.42 -7.39
C LYS A 18 12.90 -31.82 -7.50
N VAL A 19 13.95 -31.92 -8.30
CA VAL A 19 14.73 -33.14 -8.49
C VAL A 19 15.84 -33.18 -7.43
N TYR A 20 15.84 -34.23 -6.62
CA TYR A 20 16.90 -34.52 -5.65
C TYR A 20 17.71 -35.70 -6.16
N ILE A 21 18.99 -35.44 -6.41
CA ILE A 21 19.97 -36.46 -6.77
C ILE A 21 20.73 -36.82 -5.50
N THR A 22 20.58 -38.06 -5.06
CA THR A 22 21.34 -38.63 -3.94
C THR A 22 22.40 -39.56 -4.51
N SER A 23 23.68 -39.21 -4.35
CA SER A 23 24.81 -40.08 -4.69
C SER A 23 25.38 -40.70 -3.43
N ASN A 24 25.54 -42.02 -3.43
CA ASN A 24 26.13 -42.77 -2.35
C ASN A 24 27.43 -43.44 -2.84
N GLU A 25 28.54 -43.18 -2.16
CA GLU A 25 29.84 -43.78 -2.47
C GLU A 25 30.21 -44.77 -1.38
N GLY A 26 30.11 -46.06 -1.70
CA GLY A 26 30.56 -47.14 -0.82
C GLY A 26 32.02 -47.49 -1.10
N ARG A 27 32.92 -47.20 -0.16
CA ARG A 27 34.33 -47.64 -0.24
C ARG A 27 34.47 -48.97 0.49
N ASN A 28 34.64 -50.05 -0.26
CA ASN A 28 34.85 -51.37 0.32
C ASN A 28 36.35 -51.58 0.58
N THR A 29 36.79 -51.66 1.84
CA THR A 29 38.22 -51.79 2.20
C THR A 29 38.79 -53.20 2.01
N ARG A 30 37.94 -54.19 1.68
CA ARG A 30 38.35 -55.60 1.50
C ARG A 30 38.40 -56.07 0.04
N LYS A 31 37.86 -55.30 -0.91
CA LYS A 31 37.95 -55.55 -2.36
C LYS A 31 38.25 -54.22 -3.04
N PHE A 32 39.24 -54.18 -3.93
CA PHE A 32 39.60 -53.01 -4.75
C PHE A 32 38.46 -52.63 -5.72
N GLY A 33 37.35 -52.13 -5.19
CA GLY A 33 36.17 -51.72 -5.95
C GLY A 33 35.41 -50.64 -5.20
N LYS A 34 35.24 -49.48 -5.84
CA LYS A 34 34.35 -48.43 -5.38
C LYS A 34 32.96 -48.70 -5.95
N THR A 35 31.94 -48.76 -5.11
CA THR A 35 30.55 -48.85 -5.58
C THR A 35 29.94 -47.45 -5.55
N PHE A 36 29.50 -46.97 -6.71
CA PHE A 36 28.80 -45.69 -6.85
C PHE A 36 27.32 -45.98 -7.13
N GLY A 37 26.44 -45.54 -6.23
CA GLY A 37 24.99 -45.58 -6.44
C GLY A 37 24.47 -44.16 -6.58
N ARG A 38 23.73 -43.85 -7.64
CA ARG A 38 23.03 -42.58 -7.81
C ARG A 38 21.54 -42.85 -7.89
N SER A 39 20.77 -42.23 -7.00
CA SER A 39 19.31 -42.27 -6.99
C SER A 39 18.77 -40.88 -7.25
N GLU A 40 17.72 -40.80 -8.05
CA GLU A 40 17.02 -39.55 -8.36
C GLU A 40 15.59 -39.65 -7.86
N THR A 41 15.12 -38.61 -7.17
CA THR A 41 13.75 -38.52 -6.67
C THR A 41 13.17 -37.17 -7.03
N ILE A 42 11.91 -37.17 -7.48
CA ILE A 42 11.19 -35.97 -7.87
C ILE A 42 10.12 -35.71 -6.81
N GLN A 43 10.08 -34.49 -6.28
CA GLN A 43 9.09 -34.10 -5.28
C GLN A 43 8.49 -32.74 -5.61
N GLU A 44 7.17 -32.67 -5.60
CA GLU A 44 6.42 -31.42 -5.70
C GLU A 44 6.59 -30.61 -4.40
N ARG A 45 7.06 -29.36 -4.50
CA ARG A 45 7.29 -28.46 -3.37
C ARG A 45 6.78 -27.05 -3.66
N ASP A 46 6.43 -26.30 -2.62
CA ASP A 46 6.10 -24.88 -2.76
C ASP A 46 7.26 -24.11 -3.39
N VAL A 47 6.94 -23.24 -4.35
CA VAL A 47 7.94 -22.42 -5.06
C VAL A 47 8.65 -21.49 -4.08
N ILE A 48 7.89 -20.88 -3.18
CA ILE A 48 8.38 -20.07 -2.05
C ILE A 48 7.75 -20.61 -0.77
N LYS A 49 8.57 -21.01 0.21
CA LYS A 49 8.07 -21.54 1.48
C LYS A 49 7.47 -20.43 2.35
N PRO A 50 6.49 -20.74 3.23
CA PRO A 50 5.97 -19.77 4.20
C PRO A 50 7.07 -19.13 5.06
N SER A 51 8.07 -19.91 5.47
CA SER A 51 9.21 -19.41 6.24
C SER A 51 10.05 -18.38 5.48
N GLU A 52 10.09 -18.44 4.16
CA GLU A 52 10.82 -17.46 3.35
C GLU A 52 10.12 -16.09 3.36
N PHE A 53 8.79 -16.05 3.39
CA PHE A 53 8.03 -14.80 3.56
C PHE A 53 8.21 -14.19 4.94
N LEU A 54 8.28 -15.03 5.98
CA LEU A 54 8.51 -14.55 7.35
C LEU A 54 9.91 -13.96 7.53
N ASN A 55 10.87 -14.37 6.70
CA ASN A 55 12.28 -13.96 6.75
C ASN A 55 12.64 -12.90 5.69
N LEU A 56 11.66 -12.26 5.06
CA LEU A 56 11.92 -11.17 4.10
C LEU A 56 12.56 -9.97 4.81
N GLN A 57 13.64 -9.45 4.23
CA GLN A 57 14.30 -8.26 4.74
C GLN A 57 13.55 -6.98 4.35
N VAL A 58 13.82 -5.89 5.07
CA VAL A 58 13.24 -4.58 4.72
C VAL A 58 13.70 -4.15 3.32
N GLY A 59 12.72 -3.88 2.46
CA GLY A 59 12.91 -3.56 1.05
C GLY A 59 13.04 -4.78 0.14
N GLU A 60 12.93 -5.99 0.67
CA GLU A 60 12.90 -7.25 -0.09
C GLU A 60 11.46 -7.64 -0.44
N PHE A 61 11.26 -8.04 -1.69
CA PHE A 61 9.96 -8.36 -2.25
C PHE A 61 10.04 -9.65 -3.04
N ALA A 62 8.99 -10.45 -2.93
CA ALA A 62 8.73 -11.58 -3.80
C ALA A 62 7.50 -11.28 -4.66
N GLY A 63 7.54 -11.61 -5.94
CA GLY A 63 6.45 -11.32 -6.87
C GLY A 63 6.39 -12.28 -8.03
N LEU A 64 5.23 -12.30 -8.67
CA LEU A 64 5.00 -12.98 -9.94
C LEU A 64 5.19 -11.97 -11.07
N ALA A 65 5.98 -12.31 -12.07
CA ALA A 65 6.16 -11.50 -13.26
C ALA A 65 5.42 -12.17 -14.43
N VAL A 66 4.31 -11.56 -14.84
CA VAL A 66 3.55 -11.99 -16.01
C VAL A 66 4.36 -11.67 -17.27
N GLU A 67 4.35 -12.58 -18.26
CA GLU A 67 5.07 -12.43 -19.54
C GLU A 67 6.60 -12.26 -19.42
N SER A 68 7.18 -12.68 -18.30
CA SER A 68 8.63 -12.72 -18.12
C SER A 68 9.20 -14.12 -18.35
N ASN A 69 10.46 -14.18 -18.78
CA ASN A 69 11.25 -15.42 -18.75
C ASN A 69 11.51 -15.95 -17.33
N LYS A 70 11.27 -15.12 -16.32
CA LYS A 70 11.35 -15.48 -14.90
C LYS A 70 9.98 -15.25 -14.27
N PRO A 71 9.11 -16.28 -14.20
CA PRO A 71 7.73 -16.12 -13.75
C PRO A 71 7.61 -15.72 -12.27
N THR A 72 8.65 -15.98 -11.48
CA THR A 72 8.75 -15.56 -10.09
C THR A 72 10.07 -14.84 -9.87
N PHE A 73 10.06 -13.84 -8.98
CA PHE A 73 11.27 -13.13 -8.57
C PHE A 73 11.27 -12.86 -7.09
N ARG A 74 12.47 -12.74 -6.54
CA ARG A 74 12.73 -12.29 -5.18
C ARG A 74 13.89 -11.30 -5.23
N THR A 75 13.64 -10.04 -4.89
CA THR A 75 14.63 -8.96 -5.06
C THR A 75 14.47 -7.89 -4.00
N ARG A 76 15.57 -7.19 -3.70
CA ARG A 76 15.57 -6.03 -2.81
C ARG A 76 15.57 -4.74 -3.63
N PHE A 77 14.46 -4.01 -3.58
CA PHE A 77 14.38 -2.72 -4.24
C PHE A 77 15.16 -1.67 -3.44
N LYS A 78 15.96 -0.88 -4.15
CA LYS A 78 16.60 0.30 -3.57
C LYS A 78 15.55 1.38 -3.35
N GLN A 79 15.65 2.11 -2.24
CA GLN A 79 14.82 3.30 -2.04
C GLN A 79 15.14 4.30 -3.15
N ALA A 80 14.10 4.75 -3.86
CA ALA A 80 14.27 5.80 -4.86
C ALA A 80 14.75 7.07 -4.16
N GLN A 81 15.87 7.62 -4.60
CA GLN A 81 16.29 8.96 -4.19
C GLN A 81 15.33 9.96 -4.86
N ARG A 82 14.29 10.36 -4.12
CA ARG A 82 13.42 11.44 -4.55
C ARG A 82 14.00 12.76 -4.02
N PRO A 83 14.06 13.82 -4.84
CA PRO A 83 14.34 15.15 -4.32
C PRO A 83 13.31 15.51 -3.24
N GLN A 84 13.69 16.36 -2.30
CA GLN A 84 12.74 16.85 -1.30
C GLN A 84 11.50 17.40 -2.02
N PRO A 85 10.28 17.02 -1.58
CA PRO A 85 9.07 17.59 -2.13
C PRO A 85 9.16 19.11 -2.04
N ALA A 86 8.86 19.82 -3.14
CA ALA A 86 8.74 21.26 -3.08
C ALA A 86 7.71 21.64 -2.00
N GLU A 87 8.01 22.67 -1.21
CA GLU A 87 7.06 23.17 -0.23
C GLU A 87 5.74 23.51 -0.93
N LEU A 88 4.64 22.97 -0.40
CA LEU A 88 3.32 23.33 -0.87
C LEU A 88 3.14 24.83 -0.60
N LYS A 89 2.98 25.61 -1.67
CA LYS A 89 2.61 27.03 -1.54
C LYS A 89 1.31 27.08 -0.76
N LYS A 90 1.34 27.68 0.43
CA LYS A 90 0.12 28.02 1.14
C LYS A 90 -0.65 28.99 0.24
N PRO A 91 -1.96 28.79 0.02
CA PRO A 91 -2.73 29.76 -0.73
C PRO A 91 -2.62 31.13 -0.04
N ASP A 92 -2.17 32.14 -0.77
CA ASP A 92 -2.22 33.54 -0.35
C ASP A 92 -3.68 34.00 -0.39
N PHE A 93 -4.47 33.52 0.58
CA PHE A 93 -5.81 34.01 0.82
C PHE A 93 -5.82 34.70 2.18
N SER A 94 -5.65 36.03 2.14
CA SER A 94 -5.74 36.91 3.32
C SER A 94 -7.16 37.41 3.58
N GLY A 95 -8.14 36.94 2.79
CA GLY A 95 -9.54 37.32 2.96
C GLY A 95 -10.16 36.60 4.16
N SER A 96 -10.91 37.32 4.99
CA SER A 96 -11.85 36.66 5.89
C SER A 96 -13.00 36.10 5.06
N VAL A 97 -13.28 34.81 5.21
CA VAL A 97 -14.47 34.17 4.61
C VAL A 97 -15.74 34.97 4.98
N SER A 98 -15.79 35.53 6.20
CA SER A 98 -16.89 36.37 6.66
C SER A 98 -17.05 37.65 5.82
N ASP A 99 -15.96 38.29 5.43
CA ASP A 99 -16.01 39.54 4.66
C ASP A 99 -16.45 39.29 3.22
N TYR A 100 -16.06 38.14 2.64
CA TYR A 100 -16.62 37.68 1.37
C TYR A 100 -18.13 37.45 1.47
N TYR A 101 -18.61 36.75 2.50
CA TYR A 101 -20.04 36.52 2.71
C TYR A 101 -20.83 37.84 2.88
N LYS A 102 -20.29 38.80 3.63
CA LYS A 102 -20.92 40.13 3.80
C LYS A 102 -21.01 40.86 2.47
N ARG A 103 -19.95 40.82 1.66
CA ARG A 103 -19.93 41.44 0.33
C ARG A 103 -20.95 40.81 -0.61
N VAL A 104 -20.97 39.47 -0.69
CA VAL A 104 -21.94 38.75 -1.53
C VAL A 104 -23.39 39.06 -1.11
N ARG A 105 -23.68 39.09 0.20
CA ARG A 105 -25.01 39.48 0.69
C ARG A 105 -25.38 40.92 0.33
N TYR A 106 -24.43 41.85 0.47
CA TYR A 106 -24.64 43.24 0.09
C TYR A 106 -24.94 43.36 -1.41
N ASP A 107 -24.15 42.67 -2.25
CA ASP A 107 -24.33 42.68 -3.70
C ASP A 107 -25.68 42.08 -4.11
N ILE A 108 -26.09 40.97 -3.49
CA ILE A 108 -27.41 40.35 -3.70
C ILE A 108 -28.54 41.30 -3.29
N ASN A 109 -28.46 41.89 -2.09
CA ASN A 109 -29.49 42.82 -1.61
C ASN A 109 -29.60 44.04 -2.53
N LYS A 110 -28.48 44.59 -2.99
CA LYS A 110 -28.46 45.70 -3.94
C LYS A 110 -29.10 45.32 -5.28
N MET A 111 -28.82 44.12 -5.79
CA MET A 111 -29.47 43.63 -7.02
C MET A 111 -30.99 43.42 -6.84
N LEU A 112 -31.41 42.95 -5.67
CA LEU A 112 -32.83 42.75 -5.34
C LEU A 112 -33.55 44.09 -5.09
N GLU A 113 -32.89 45.08 -4.49
CA GLU A 113 -33.42 46.44 -4.27
C GLU A 113 -33.56 47.23 -5.58
N ILE A 114 -32.65 47.02 -6.54
CA ILE A 114 -32.77 47.58 -7.90
C ILE A 114 -33.90 46.89 -8.69
N GLY A 115 -34.27 45.66 -8.32
CA GLY A 115 -35.38 44.91 -8.89
C GLY A 115 -36.72 45.11 -8.18
N GLY A 116 -36.93 46.27 -7.55
CA GLY A 116 -38.14 46.56 -6.77
C GLY A 116 -39.43 46.55 -7.59
N THR A 117 -40.03 45.36 -7.75
CA THR A 117 -41.46 45.08 -7.56
C THR A 117 -41.67 43.57 -7.47
N ALA A 118 -41.62 42.99 -6.26
CA ALA A 118 -42.44 41.84 -5.91
C ALA A 118 -42.34 41.52 -4.41
N GLY A 119 -43.46 41.73 -3.71
CA GLY A 119 -43.95 40.82 -2.68
C GLY A 119 -43.11 40.66 -1.42
N GLU A 120 -43.52 41.39 -0.39
CA GLU A 120 -43.68 40.90 0.98
C GLU A 120 -43.63 39.36 1.14
N TYR A 121 -42.48 38.84 1.63
CA TYR A 121 -42.38 37.49 2.18
C TYR A 121 -41.57 37.52 3.48
N ASP A 122 -42.34 37.55 4.56
CA ASP A 122 -42.14 36.87 5.84
C ASP A 122 -40.72 36.43 6.19
N ARG A 123 -40.06 37.21 7.07
CA ARG A 123 -38.79 36.83 7.70
C ARG A 123 -39.02 36.02 8.97
N ASP A 124 -39.76 34.92 8.87
CA ASP A 124 -39.84 33.99 9.99
C ASP A 124 -38.77 32.89 9.87
N THR A 125 -37.93 32.82 10.91
CA THR A 125 -37.14 31.65 11.32
C THR A 125 -36.11 31.06 10.35
N MET A 126 -34.84 31.45 10.49
CA MET A 126 -33.76 30.46 10.50
C MET A 126 -32.74 30.81 11.59
N LYS A 127 -32.95 30.22 12.77
CA LYS A 127 -31.94 30.16 13.83
C LYS A 127 -30.75 29.37 13.27
N LEU A 128 -29.62 30.04 13.11
CA LEU A 128 -28.34 29.39 12.86
C LEU A 128 -27.98 28.57 14.09
N ASN A 129 -28.03 27.25 13.96
CA ASN A 129 -27.57 26.33 14.99
C ASN A 129 -26.09 26.60 15.28
N GLU A 130 -25.79 27.04 16.50
CA GLU A 130 -24.43 27.12 17.03
C GLU A 130 -23.80 25.73 16.95
N THR A 131 -22.93 25.53 15.97
CA THR A 131 -22.21 24.27 15.82
C THR A 131 -20.99 24.31 16.72
N LYS A 132 -20.95 23.36 17.65
CA LYS A 132 -20.00 23.15 18.74
C LYS A 132 -18.54 23.47 18.35
N ARG A 133 -17.86 24.23 19.22
CA ARG A 133 -16.40 24.44 19.19
C ARG A 133 -15.70 23.09 19.34
N ASN A 134 -15.01 22.63 18.30
CA ASN A 134 -14.08 21.51 18.41
C ASN A 134 -12.81 22.01 19.13
N PHE A 135 -12.71 21.71 20.42
CA PHE A 135 -11.48 21.83 21.18
C PHE A 135 -10.55 20.68 20.77
N PHE A 136 -9.58 20.94 19.90
CA PHE A 136 -8.37 20.13 19.84
C PHE A 136 -7.34 20.79 20.75
N GLY A 137 -7.38 20.42 22.03
CA GLY A 137 -6.29 20.69 22.96
C GLY A 137 -5.09 19.86 22.55
N VAL A 138 -4.01 20.55 22.20
CA VAL A 138 -2.65 20.01 22.20
C VAL A 138 -2.03 20.55 23.48
N GLU A 139 -1.78 19.68 24.44
CA GLU A 139 -0.79 19.93 25.50
C GLU A 139 0.20 18.77 25.53
N TYR A 140 1.42 19.13 25.92
CA TYR A 140 2.69 18.42 25.79
C TYR A 140 2.80 17.15 26.63
#